data_AF-A0A2M8GXM9-F1
#
_entry.id   AF-A0A2M8GXM9-F1
#
_cell.length_a   1.000
_cell.length_b   1.000
_cell.length_c   1.000
_cell.angle_alpha   90.00
_cell.angle_beta   90.00
_cell.angle_gamma   90.00
#
_symmetry.space_group_name_H-M   'P 1'
#
loop_
_entity.id
_entity.type
_entity.pdbx_description
1 polymer ?
#
loop_
_entity_poly.entity_id
_entity_poly.type
_entity_poly.pdbx_seq_one_letter_code
_entity_poly.pdbx_strand_id
1 'polypeptide(L)' 'MKTIICNSAQSFLDMAENDFLKGMNVHCVFHATETVKRMIMHCQKRHHIGHVSFAETTMDVVPSL' A
#
# COMPACT_ATOMS: atom_id res chain seq x y z
N MET A 1 2.17 -16.40 7.60
CA MET A 1 1.47 -15.86 6.42
C MET A 1 2.47 -15.03 5.61
N LYS A 2 2.46 -15.15 4.28
CA LYS A 2 3.32 -14.34 3.41
C LYS A 2 2.73 -12.91 3.32
N THR A 3 3.59 -11.91 3.25
CA THR A 3 3.20 -10.49 3.07
C THR A 3 3.68 -10.04 1.70
N ILE A 4 2.79 -9.40 0.94
CA ILE A 4 3.13 -8.79 -0.34
C ILE A 4 3.72 -7.40 -0.08
N ILE A 5 4.90 -7.13 -0.64
CA ILE A 5 5.48 -5.78 -0.61
C ILE A 5 4.97 -5.02 -1.82
N CYS A 6 4.35 -3.87 -1.59
CA CYS A 6 3.82 -3.01 -2.64
C CYS A 6 4.59 -1.69 -2.65
N ASN A 7 5.26 -1.40 -3.76
CA ASN A 7 6.15 -0.24 -3.91
C ASN A 7 5.50 0.96 -4.63
N SER A 8 4.23 0.86 -5.02
CA SER A 8 3.49 1.99 -5.57
C SER A 8 1.99 1.87 -5.28
N ALA A 9 1.31 3.02 -5.17
CA ALA A 9 -0.14 3.05 -5.01
C ALA A 9 -0.87 2.48 -6.24
N GLN A 10 -0.33 2.71 -7.45
CA GLN A 10 -0.93 2.21 -8.68
C GLN A 10 -0.90 0.67 -8.72
N SER A 11 0.26 0.06 -8.45
CA SER A 11 0.38 -1.40 -8.41
C SER A 11 -0.52 -2.01 -7.33
N PHE A 12 -0.71 -1.34 -6.19
CA PHE A 12 -1.66 -1.79 -5.17
C PHE A 12 -3.09 -1.88 -5.75
N LEU A 13 -3.54 -0.83 -6.43
CA LEU A 13 -4.88 -0.77 -7.02
C LEU A 13 -5.04 -1.82 -8.12
N ASP A 14 -4.09 -1.92 -9.04
CA ASP A 14 -4.15 -2.87 -10.15
C ASP A 14 -4.22 -4.33 -9.64
N MET A 15 -3.40 -4.66 -8.64
CA MET A 15 -3.44 -5.99 -8.02
C MET A 15 -4.72 -6.24 -7.22
N ALA A 16 -5.29 -5.21 -6.59
CA ALA A 16 -6.55 -5.33 -5.86
C ALA A 16 -7.73 -5.57 -6.83
N GLU A 17 -7.83 -4.80 -7.93
CA GLU A 17 -8.89 -4.97 -8.94
C GLU A 17 -8.85 -6.34 -9.63
N ASN A 18 -7.69 -7.00 -9.68
CA ASN A 18 -7.52 -8.34 -10.24
C ASN A 18 -7.53 -9.45 -9.17
N ASP A 19 -8.07 -9.18 -7.97
CA ASP A 19 -8.22 -10.13 -6.85
C ASP A 19 -6.91 -10.74 -6.30
N PHE A 20 -5.73 -10.31 -6.75
CA PHE A 20 -4.44 -10.86 -6.30
C PHE A 20 -4.15 -10.64 -4.81
N LEU A 21 -4.75 -9.59 -4.22
CA LEU A 21 -4.52 -9.21 -2.82
C LEU A 21 -5.58 -9.78 -1.86
N LYS A 22 -6.57 -10.53 -2.37
CA LYS A 22 -7.68 -11.07 -1.56
C LYS A 22 -7.17 -12.00 -0.47
N GLY A 23 -7.46 -11.68 0.78
CA GLY A 23 -6.99 -12.40 1.96
C GLY A 23 -5.48 -12.28 2.25
N MET A 24 -4.73 -11.49 1.47
CA MET A 24 -3.29 -11.31 1.64
C MET A 24 -2.98 -10.14 2.56
N ASN A 25 -1.87 -10.24 3.30
CA ASN A 25 -1.30 -9.08 4.00
C ASN A 25 -0.42 -8.30 3.03
N VAL A 26 -0.49 -6.97 3.09
CA VAL A 26 0.25 -6.07 2.20
C VAL A 26 1.01 -5.04 3.02
N HIS A 27 2.28 -4.83 2.67
CA HIS A 27 3.10 -3.76 3.23
C HIS A 27 3.48 -2.77 2.13
N CYS A 28 2.98 -1.55 2.23
CA CYS A 28 3.22 -0.46 1.29
C CYS A 28 4.51 0.26 1.65
N VAL A 29 5.51 0.25 0.75
CA VAL A 29 6.84 0.84 0.97
C VAL A 29 7.07 2.14 0.19
N PHE A 30 5.99 2.77 -0.27
CA PHE A 30 6.02 4.08 -0.92
C PHE A 30 5.53 5.17 0.02
N HIS A 31 5.95 6.41 -0.24
CA HIS A 31 5.43 7.58 0.46
C HIS A 31 3.92 7.71 0.20
N ALA A 32 3.12 7.53 1.25
CA ALA A 32 1.67 7.65 1.18
C ALA A 32 1.22 8.83 2.04
N THR A 33 0.65 9.85 1.40
CA THR A 33 -0.07 10.92 2.11
C THR A 33 -1.31 10.34 2.81
N GLU A 34 -1.86 11.04 3.79
CA GLU A 34 -3.09 10.60 4.48
C GLU A 34 -4.27 10.37 3.53
N THR A 35 -4.35 11.14 2.45
CA THR A 35 -5.35 10.93 1.38
C THR A 35 -5.13 9.59 0.68
N VAL A 36 -3.89 9.27 0.30
CA VAL A 36 -3.55 7.99 -0.35
C VAL A 36 -3.78 6.82 0.61
N LYS A 37 -3.39 6.95 1.88
CA LYS A 37 -3.68 5.92 2.90
C LYS A 37 -5.17 5.67 3.01
N ARG A 38 -6.00 6.72 3.09
CA ARG A 38 -7.46 6.58 3.18
C ARG A 38 -8.05 5.85 1.96
N MET A 39 -7.58 6.19 0.76
CA MET A 39 -7.97 5.50 -0.47
C MET A 39 -7.61 4.01 -0.42
N ILE A 40 -6.39 3.68 -0.01
CA ILE A 40 -5.91 2.30 0.12
C ILE A 40 -6.73 1.52 1.15
N MET A 41 -7.01 2.11 2.31
CA MET A 41 -7.83 1.46 3.35
C MET A 41 -9.28 1.23 2.89
N HIS A 42 -9.84 2.11 2.05
CA HIS A 42 -11.15 1.88 1.42
C HIS A 42 -11.08 0.71 0.43
N CYS A 43 -10.03 0.68 -0.40
CA CYS A 43 -9.76 -0.39 -1.35
C CYS A 43 -9.58 -1.76 -0.65
N GLN A 44 -8.84 -1.79 0.47
CA GLN A 44 -8.66 -2.97 1.31
C GLN A 44 -9.99 -3.59 1.73
N LYS A 45 -10.92 -2.78 2.24
CA LYS A 45 -12.24 -3.25 2.68
C LYS A 45 -13.06 -3.78 1.51
N ARG A 46 -13.07 -3.05 0.38
CA ARG A 46 -13.84 -3.43 -0.81
C ARG A 46 -13.39 -4.78 -1.39
N HIS A 47 -12.09 -5.04 -1.40
CA HIS A 47 -11.50 -6.25 -2.02
C HIS A 47 -11.13 -7.35 -1.03
N HIS A 48 -11.56 -7.24 0.23
CA HIS A 48 -11.29 -8.23 1.28
C HIS A 48 -9.79 -8.56 1.41
N ILE A 49 -8.95 -7.52 1.28
CA ILE A 49 -7.52 -7.62 1.53
C ILE A 49 -7.33 -7.81 3.04
N GLY A 50 -6.32 -8.59 3.42
CA GLY A 50 -5.96 -8.82 4.82
C GLY A 50 -5.43 -7.55 5.50
N HIS A 51 -4.36 -7.67 6.28
CA HIS A 51 -3.77 -6.50 6.93
C HIS A 51 -2.98 -5.63 5.94
N VAL A 52 -3.17 -4.31 5.99
CA VAL A 52 -2.37 -3.34 5.23
C VAL A 52 -1.56 -2.47 6.20
N SER A 53 -0.25 -2.41 6.00
CA SER A 53 0.64 -1.50 6.73
C SER A 53 1.45 -0.63 5.77
N PHE A 54 1.99 0.46 6.28
CA PHE A 54 2.78 1.43 5.52
C PHE A 54 4.16 1.56 6.16
N ALA A 55 5.19 1.69 5.35
CA ALA A 55 6.52 2.06 5.85
C ALA A 55 6.48 3.50 6.41
N GLU A 56 7.23 3.72 7.48
CA GLU A 56 7.55 5.06 7.94
C GLU A 56 8.61 5.65 7.02
N THR A 57 8.17 6.23 5.90
CA THR A 57 9.06 7.04 5.06
C THR A 57 9.11 8.46 5.61
N THR A 58 10.19 8.81 6.29
CA THR A 58 10.56 10.20 6.51
C THR A 58 10.78 10.84 5.15
N MET A 59 10.18 12.01 4.91
CA MET A 59 10.69 12.92 3.89
C MET A 59 12.00 13.50 4.42
N ASP A 60 13.05 12.69 4.48
CA ASP A 60 14.37 13.26 4.52
C ASP A 60 14.57 13.87 3.14
N VAL A 61 14.39 15.19 3.08
CA VAL A 61 14.85 16.00 1.96
C VAL A 61 16.33 15.68 1.84
N VAL A 62 16.70 14.73 0.98
CA VAL A 62 18.09 14.49 0.62
C VAL A 62 18.53 15.81 -0.01
N PRO A 63 19.40 16.59 0.64
CA PRO A 63 19.90 17.81 0.02
C PRO A 63 20.62 17.34 -1.23
N SER A 64 20.19 17.84 -2.39
CA SER A 64 20.88 17.62 -3.65
C SER A 64 22.34 18.02 -3.44
N LEU A 65 23.26 17.04 -3.48
CA LEU A 65 24.71 17.26 -3.52
C LEU A 65 25.10 17.94 -4.85
#